data_AF-A0A0C2FSV6-F1
#
_entry.id   AF-A0A0C2FSV6-F1
#
_cell.length_a   1.000
_cell.length_b   1.000
_cell.length_c   1.000
_cell.angle_alpha   90.00
_cell.angle_beta   90.00
_cell.angle_gamma   90.00
#
_symmetry.space_group_name_H-M   'P 1'
#
loop_
_entity.id
_entity.type
_entity.pdbx_description
1 polymer ?
#
loop_
_entity_poly.entity_id
_entity_poly.type
_entity_poly.pdbx_seq_one_letter_code
_entity_poly.pdbx_strand_id
1 'polypeptide(L)'
;MAGSTGGNSDGTLLAYYRDIVRQMMFANGDLEDPIPACIELVLDIAKYQMVKALEDAWQHANAKQRKIITLEDVFILFKHHKFILKRLLQFAIAAECVNELKKAAPRTAKLDEEKEEESDMEEDEIATTSVPETNITRMKTVVDSMDLGETADQLLELLDSVYEERKKRIASFGSELTSEEYFRFTEARQATFRDDFKQKLKKWVFGDVPFSFSFHKKRFERIFTIVVCL
;
A
#
# COMPACT_ATOMS: atom_id res chain seq x y z
N MET A 1 33.31 29.35 -3.45
CA MET A 1 33.41 27.90 -3.18
C MET A 1 32.04 27.44 -2.71
N ALA A 2 31.16 27.02 -3.62
CA ALA A 2 29.84 26.50 -3.28
C ALA A 2 29.96 24.99 -3.02
N GLY A 3 29.78 24.57 -1.77
CA GLY A 3 29.78 23.17 -1.38
C GLY A 3 28.46 22.51 -1.77
N SER A 4 28.56 21.50 -2.64
CA SER A 4 27.46 20.60 -3.00
C SER A 4 27.15 19.67 -1.82
N THR A 5 26.06 19.95 -1.11
CA THR A 5 25.50 19.09 -0.03
C THR A 5 24.37 18.17 -0.53
N GLY A 6 24.13 18.10 -1.84
CA GLY A 6 22.99 17.36 -2.42
C GLY A 6 23.16 15.85 -2.59
N GLY A 7 24.37 15.30 -2.44
CA GLY A 7 24.65 13.89 -2.78
C GLY A 7 24.27 12.85 -1.72
N ASN A 8 24.20 13.23 -0.44
CA ASN A 8 24.10 12.25 0.65
C ASN A 8 22.66 11.74 0.88
N SER A 9 21.64 12.54 0.54
CA SER A 9 20.23 12.20 0.80
C SER A 9 19.70 11.07 -0.08
N ASP A 10 20.18 11.00 -1.32
CA ASP A 10 19.67 10.04 -2.30
C ASP A 10 20.25 8.64 -2.06
N GLY A 11 21.50 8.57 -1.59
CA GLY A 11 22.11 7.31 -1.13
C GLY A 11 21.42 6.73 0.10
N THR A 12 21.09 7.55 1.10
CA THR A 12 20.35 7.10 2.30
C THR A 12 18.95 6.61 1.96
N LEU A 13 18.28 7.28 1.03
CA LEU A 13 16.94 6.92 0.57
C LEU A 13 16.94 5.59 -0.19
N LEU A 14 17.92 5.38 -1.06
CA LEU A 14 18.05 4.13 -1.80
C LEU A 14 18.37 2.96 -0.87
N ALA A 15 19.24 3.18 0.13
CA ALA A 15 19.51 2.20 1.18
C ALA A 15 18.26 1.83 1.98
N TYR A 16 17.40 2.81 2.29
CA TYR A 16 16.11 2.56 2.94
C TYR A 16 15.19 1.67 2.09
N TYR A 17 15.01 1.97 0.80
CA TYR A 17 14.15 1.15 -0.06
C TYR A 17 14.71 -0.26 -0.30
N ARG A 18 16.03 -0.41 -0.36
CA ARG A 18 16.68 -1.73 -0.38
C ARG A 18 16.32 -2.55 0.85
N ASP A 19 16.36 -1.92 2.04
CA ASP A 19 16.01 -2.61 3.28
C ASP A 19 14.52 -3.00 3.33
N ILE A 20 13.62 -2.12 2.87
CA ILE A 20 12.19 -2.46 2.73
C ILE A 20 11.99 -3.66 1.79
N VAL A 21 12.63 -3.67 0.61
CA VAL A 21 12.54 -4.79 -0.33
C VAL A 21 13.10 -6.07 0.29
N ARG A 22 14.24 -5.99 0.98
CA ARG A 22 14.82 -7.12 1.71
C ARG A 22 13.84 -7.72 2.72
N GLN A 23 13.22 -6.87 3.54
CA GLN A 23 12.21 -7.30 4.52
C GLN A 23 10.98 -7.90 3.84
N MET A 24 10.50 -7.31 2.74
CA MET A 24 9.37 -7.85 1.97
C MET A 24 9.70 -9.22 1.34
N MET A 25 10.92 -9.41 0.84
CA MET A 25 11.37 -10.70 0.29
C MET A 25 11.38 -11.77 1.40
N PHE A 26 11.97 -11.46 2.56
CA PHE A 26 11.98 -12.35 3.72
C PHE A 26 10.56 -12.69 4.21
N ALA A 27 9.68 -11.68 4.33
CA ALA A 27 8.29 -11.86 4.74
C ALA A 27 7.48 -12.77 3.79
N ASN A 28 7.90 -12.87 2.53
CA ASN A 28 7.30 -13.73 1.52
C ASN A 28 7.95 -15.12 1.41
N GLY A 29 8.90 -15.44 2.29
CA GLY A 29 9.56 -16.74 2.39
C GLY A 29 10.88 -16.85 1.65
N ASP A 30 11.49 -15.74 1.24
CA ASP A 30 12.89 -15.71 0.80
C ASP A 30 13.84 -15.72 2.02
N LEU A 31 15.16 -15.70 1.78
CA LEU A 31 16.18 -15.59 2.81
C LEU A 31 16.13 -14.23 3.52
N GLU A 32 16.53 -14.18 4.79
CA GLU A 32 16.62 -12.93 5.57
C GLU A 32 17.67 -11.95 4.99
N ASP A 33 18.71 -12.50 4.35
CA ASP A 33 19.75 -11.76 3.65
C ASP A 33 19.90 -12.28 2.20
N PRO A 34 19.02 -11.86 1.28
CA PRO A 34 19.12 -12.18 -0.13
C PRO A 34 20.35 -11.54 -0.78
N ILE A 35 20.78 -12.09 -1.91
CA ILE A 35 21.90 -11.53 -2.68
C ILE A 35 21.59 -10.07 -3.06
N PRO A 36 22.52 -9.10 -2.85
CA PRO A 36 22.26 -7.69 -3.13
C PRO A 36 21.77 -7.40 -4.55
N ALA A 37 22.29 -8.12 -5.55
CA ALA A 37 21.84 -7.99 -6.93
C ALA A 37 20.36 -8.38 -7.14
N CYS A 38 19.83 -9.34 -6.36
CA CYS A 38 18.42 -9.70 -6.39
C CYS A 38 17.55 -8.60 -5.77
N ILE A 39 18.02 -7.99 -4.67
CA ILE A 39 17.33 -6.86 -4.02
C ILE A 39 17.22 -5.69 -5.02
N GLU A 40 18.31 -5.35 -5.72
CA GLU A 40 18.28 -4.31 -6.77
C GLU A 40 17.28 -4.62 -7.88
N LEU A 41 17.29 -5.86 -8.38
CA LEU A 41 16.39 -6.27 -9.45
C LEU A 41 14.92 -6.15 -9.02
N VAL A 42 14.58 -6.64 -7.84
CA VAL A 42 13.21 -6.56 -7.30
C VAL A 42 12.81 -5.10 -7.07
N LEU A 43 13.73 -4.27 -6.56
CA LEU A 43 13.50 -2.85 -6.34
C LEU A 43 13.22 -2.11 -7.67
N ASP A 44 14.00 -2.38 -8.72
CA ASP A 44 13.81 -1.79 -10.05
C ASP A 44 12.48 -2.21 -10.68
N ILE A 45 12.12 -3.49 -10.57
CA ILE A 45 10.83 -4.01 -11.05
C ILE A 45 9.67 -3.35 -10.29
N ALA A 46 9.75 -3.28 -8.96
CA ALA A 46 8.73 -2.65 -8.13
C ALA A 46 8.56 -1.17 -8.49
N LYS A 47 9.66 -0.44 -8.64
CA LYS A 47 9.66 0.96 -9.08
C LYS A 47 8.98 1.11 -10.44
N TYR A 48 9.37 0.29 -11.41
CA TYR A 48 8.78 0.32 -12.75
C TYR A 48 7.27 0.08 -12.72
N GLN A 49 6.83 -0.94 -11.98
CA GLN A 49 5.41 -1.28 -11.83
C GLN A 49 4.62 -0.15 -11.13
N MET A 50 5.19 0.47 -10.11
CA MET A 50 4.60 1.64 -9.44
C MET A 50 4.38 2.80 -10.40
N VAL A 51 5.41 3.19 -11.16
CA VAL A 51 5.32 4.27 -12.14
C VAL A 51 4.26 3.93 -13.20
N LYS A 52 4.28 2.71 -13.74
CA LYS A 52 3.32 2.30 -14.78
C LYS A 52 1.87 2.33 -14.29
N ALA A 53 1.59 1.80 -13.11
CA ALA A 53 0.24 1.85 -12.56
C ALA A 53 -0.22 3.30 -12.34
N LEU A 54 0.67 4.20 -11.93
CA LEU A 54 0.36 5.62 -11.77
C LEU A 54 0.11 6.33 -13.10
N GLU A 55 0.89 6.02 -14.13
CA GLU A 55 0.66 6.51 -15.49
C GLU A 55 -0.70 6.04 -16.04
N ASP A 56 -1.04 4.78 -15.85
CA ASP A 56 -2.32 4.22 -16.32
C ASP A 56 -3.51 4.81 -15.54
N ALA A 57 -3.38 4.96 -14.21
CA ALA A 57 -4.38 5.63 -13.39
C ALA A 57 -4.53 7.12 -13.78
N TRP A 58 -3.43 7.79 -14.12
CA TRP A 58 -3.45 9.16 -14.63
C TRP A 58 -4.21 9.27 -15.95
N GLN A 59 -3.95 8.37 -16.90
CA GLN A 59 -4.67 8.35 -18.19
C GLN A 59 -6.19 8.21 -17.97
N HIS A 60 -6.59 7.35 -17.04
CA HIS A 60 -7.99 7.17 -16.69
C HIS A 60 -8.60 8.41 -16.03
N ALA A 61 -7.90 9.05 -15.09
CA ALA A 61 -8.34 10.31 -14.47
C ALA A 61 -8.47 11.44 -15.51
N ASN A 62 -7.48 11.57 -16.38
CA ASN A 62 -7.43 12.59 -17.43
C ASN A 62 -8.51 12.39 -18.50
N ALA A 63 -8.83 11.13 -18.86
CA ALA A 63 -9.95 10.82 -19.74
C ALA A 63 -11.30 11.29 -19.17
N LYS A 64 -11.43 11.31 -17.83
CA LYS A 64 -12.58 11.88 -17.10
C LYS A 64 -12.44 13.39 -16.82
N GLN A 65 -11.45 14.05 -17.44
CA GLN A 65 -11.13 15.47 -17.27
C GLN A 65 -10.81 15.86 -15.81
N ARG A 66 -10.40 14.89 -14.98
CA ARG A 66 -9.96 15.14 -13.61
C ARG A 66 -8.46 15.37 -13.58
N LYS A 67 -8.04 16.35 -12.76
CA LYS A 67 -6.63 16.67 -12.52
C LYS A 67 -6.03 15.91 -11.33
N ILE A 68 -6.83 15.09 -10.67
CA ILE A 68 -6.49 14.35 -9.45
C ILE A 68 -6.81 12.88 -9.69
N ILE A 69 -5.84 12.01 -9.38
CA ILE A 69 -6.03 10.56 -9.34
C ILE A 69 -6.77 10.22 -8.05
N THR A 70 -7.88 9.51 -8.20
CA THR A 70 -8.67 9.00 -7.08
C THR A 70 -8.43 7.50 -6.91
N LEU A 71 -8.89 6.94 -5.78
CA LEU A 71 -8.77 5.51 -5.50
C LEU A 71 -9.40 4.65 -6.59
N GLU A 72 -10.51 5.13 -7.16
CA GLU A 72 -11.26 4.48 -8.23
C GLU A 72 -10.42 4.30 -9.51
N ASP A 73 -9.58 5.28 -9.83
CA ASP A 73 -8.71 5.21 -11.02
C ASP A 73 -7.70 4.08 -10.90
N VAL A 74 -7.21 3.83 -9.68
CA VAL A 74 -6.28 2.73 -9.38
C VAL A 74 -7.02 1.40 -9.33
N PHE A 75 -8.22 1.36 -8.76
CA PHE A 75 -9.02 0.14 -8.66
C PHE A 75 -9.37 -0.44 -10.04
N ILE A 76 -9.69 0.43 -11.00
CA ILE A 76 -10.05 0.04 -12.36
C ILE A 76 -8.90 -0.64 -13.11
N LEU A 77 -7.64 -0.38 -12.73
CA LEU A 77 -6.49 -1.08 -13.32
C LEU A 77 -6.56 -2.59 -13.10
N PHE A 78 -7.20 -3.03 -12.02
CA PHE A 78 -7.33 -4.44 -11.65
C PHE A 78 -8.66 -5.07 -12.09
N LYS A 79 -9.42 -4.42 -12.98
CA LYS A 79 -10.75 -4.89 -13.43
C LYS A 79 -10.79 -6.29 -14.04
N HIS A 80 -9.65 -6.84 -14.46
CA HIS A 80 -9.55 -8.20 -14.99
C HIS A 80 -9.04 -9.21 -13.96
N HIS A 81 -8.68 -8.76 -12.76
CA HIS A 81 -8.05 -9.55 -11.72
C HIS A 81 -8.93 -9.60 -10.47
N LYS A 82 -10.01 -10.38 -10.55
CA LYS A 82 -11.01 -10.46 -9.49
C LYS A 82 -10.45 -10.80 -8.11
N PHE A 83 -9.47 -11.70 -8.01
CA PHE A 83 -8.84 -12.02 -6.73
C PHE A 83 -7.95 -10.91 -6.18
N ILE A 84 -7.35 -10.07 -7.02
CA ILE A 84 -6.64 -8.86 -6.56
C ILE A 84 -7.66 -7.88 -5.98
N LEU A 85 -8.76 -7.63 -6.68
CA LEU A 85 -9.86 -6.78 -6.20
C LEU A 85 -10.43 -7.29 -4.88
N LYS A 86 -10.67 -8.60 -4.76
CA LYS A 86 -11.10 -9.25 -3.52
C LYS A 86 -10.16 -8.95 -2.36
N ARG A 87 -8.86 -9.19 -2.55
CA ARG A 87 -7.85 -9.00 -1.49
C ARG A 87 -7.72 -7.52 -1.11
N LEU A 88 -7.85 -6.61 -2.07
CA LEU A 88 -7.88 -5.16 -1.81
C LEU A 88 -9.12 -4.74 -1.01
N LEU A 89 -10.30 -5.30 -1.31
CA LEU A 89 -11.52 -5.07 -0.51
C LEU A 89 -11.36 -5.61 0.92
N GLN A 90 -10.84 -6.83 1.08
CA GLN A 90 -10.56 -7.40 2.40
C GLN A 90 -9.60 -6.53 3.21
N PHE A 91 -8.58 -5.99 2.56
CA PHE A 91 -7.65 -5.08 3.18
C PHE A 91 -8.32 -3.77 3.64
N ALA A 92 -9.17 -3.17 2.81
CA ALA A 92 -9.89 -1.96 3.16
C ALA A 92 -10.82 -2.18 4.38
N ILE A 93 -11.51 -3.32 4.43
CA ILE A 93 -12.35 -3.73 5.58
C ILE A 93 -11.50 -3.83 6.85
N ALA A 94 -10.36 -4.53 6.78
CA ALA A 94 -9.47 -4.69 7.92
C ALA A 94 -8.89 -3.34 8.41
N ALA A 95 -8.48 -2.48 7.47
CA ALA A 95 -7.95 -1.16 7.79
C ALA A 95 -8.98 -0.26 8.49
N GLU A 96 -10.25 -0.30 8.06
CA GLU A 96 -11.34 0.44 8.68
C GLU A 96 -11.67 -0.11 10.07
N CYS A 97 -11.74 -1.44 10.21
CA CYS A 97 -11.92 -2.07 11.51
C CYS A 97 -10.83 -1.69 12.52
N VAL A 98 -9.56 -1.69 12.10
CA VAL A 98 -8.43 -1.23 12.94
C VAL A 98 -8.59 0.23 13.32
N ASN A 99 -9.01 1.10 12.40
CA ASN A 99 -9.22 2.52 12.69
C ASN A 99 -10.35 2.74 13.71
N GLU A 100 -11.45 2.00 13.60
CA GLU A 100 -12.55 2.06 14.56
C GLU A 100 -12.13 1.54 15.94
N LEU A 101 -11.34 0.47 15.99
CA LEU A 101 -10.76 -0.02 17.24
C LEU A 101 -9.81 1.00 17.89
N LYS A 102 -8.96 1.67 17.09
CA LYS A 102 -8.08 2.75 17.58
C LYS A 102 -8.89 3.91 18.16
N LYS A 103 -10.01 4.30 17.53
CA LYS A 103 -10.91 5.36 18.03
C LYS A 103 -11.65 4.97 19.31
N ALA A 104 -12.03 3.71 19.44
CA ALA A 104 -12.76 3.18 20.60
C ALA A 104 -11.85 2.89 21.81
N ALA A 105 -10.53 2.74 21.60
CA ALA A 105 -9.58 2.45 22.66
C ALA A 105 -9.40 3.65 23.63
N PRO A 106 -9.37 3.42 24.95
CA PRO A 106 -9.12 4.49 25.92
C PRO A 106 -7.70 5.04 25.74
N ARG A 107 -7.58 6.36 25.54
CA ARG A 107 -6.30 7.08 25.41
C ARG A 107 -5.48 6.90 26.69
N THR A 108 -4.50 5.99 26.68
CA THR A 108 -3.51 5.86 27.74
C THR A 108 -2.26 6.67 27.37
N ALA A 109 -1.67 7.37 28.34
CA ALA A 109 -0.54 8.29 28.14
C ALA A 109 0.75 7.66 27.58
N LYS A 110 0.81 6.33 27.39
CA LYS A 110 1.92 5.63 26.71
C LYS A 110 1.79 5.62 25.17
N LEU A 111 0.64 6.00 24.63
CA LEU A 111 0.40 6.12 23.18
C LEU A 111 0.71 7.53 22.65
N ASP A 112 1.22 8.43 23.49
CA ASP A 112 1.47 9.85 23.15
C ASP A 112 2.88 10.09 22.57
N GLU A 113 3.81 9.12 22.68
CA GLU A 113 5.16 9.21 22.08
C GLU A 113 5.17 8.80 20.60
N GLU A 114 4.25 7.93 20.19
CA GLU A 114 3.95 7.65 18.78
C GLU A 114 2.85 8.61 18.31
N LYS A 115 3.17 9.90 18.26
CA LYS A 115 2.29 10.87 17.62
C LYS A 115 2.33 10.63 16.10
N GLU A 116 1.72 9.54 15.65
CA GLU A 116 1.22 9.44 14.29
C GLU A 116 0.25 10.62 14.13
N GLU A 117 0.65 11.64 13.38
CA GLU A 117 -0.29 12.61 12.81
C GLU A 117 -1.20 11.85 11.82
N GLU A 118 -2.09 11.01 12.35
CA GLU A 118 -3.31 10.49 11.74
C GLU A 118 -4.40 11.56 11.87
N SER A 119 -4.17 12.75 11.31
CA SER A 119 -5.27 13.56 10.81
C SER A 119 -5.57 13.10 9.38
N ASP A 120 -6.42 12.09 9.24
CA ASP A 120 -7.13 11.77 7.98
C ASP A 120 -8.41 12.64 7.85
N MET A 121 -8.40 13.82 8.50
CA MET A 121 -9.54 14.74 8.70
C MET A 121 -9.17 16.17 8.25
N GLU A 122 -8.68 16.33 7.04
CA GLU A 122 -8.64 17.60 6.30
C GLU A 122 -8.86 17.20 4.82
N GLU A 123 -9.77 17.73 4.01
CA GLU A 123 -10.88 18.68 4.10
C GLU A 123 -11.65 18.46 2.78
N ASP A 124 -12.66 17.59 2.77
CA ASP A 124 -13.68 17.59 1.71
C ASP A 124 -14.94 18.22 2.33
N GLU A 125 -14.84 19.49 2.73
CA GLU A 125 -16.01 20.30 3.04
C GLU A 125 -16.74 20.65 1.73
N ILE A 126 -17.49 19.68 1.24
CA ILE A 126 -18.74 19.98 0.57
C ILE A 126 -19.81 19.70 1.62
N ALA A 127 -20.38 20.77 2.18
CA ALA A 127 -21.46 20.70 3.16
C ALA A 127 -22.69 20.01 2.54
N THR A 128 -22.75 18.69 2.67
CA THR A 128 -23.94 17.89 2.40
C THR A 128 -24.28 17.10 3.65
N THR A 129 -25.56 17.12 4.03
CA THR A 129 -26.15 16.55 5.25
C THR A 129 -26.18 15.01 5.28
N SER A 130 -25.31 14.33 4.53
CA SER A 130 -25.23 12.88 4.45
C SER A 130 -23.98 12.37 5.17
N VAL A 131 -24.13 11.22 5.85
CA VAL A 131 -23.05 10.47 6.49
C VAL A 131 -21.86 10.35 5.52
N PRO A 132 -20.61 10.65 5.93
CA PRO A 132 -19.45 10.50 5.07
C PRO A 132 -19.38 9.07 4.54
N GLU A 133 -19.43 8.92 3.21
CA GLU A 133 -19.36 7.61 2.57
C GLU A 133 -17.99 6.97 2.87
N THR A 134 -18.00 5.78 3.47
CA THR A 134 -16.76 5.11 3.87
C THR A 134 -15.96 4.66 2.65
N ASN A 135 -14.64 4.56 2.79
CA ASN A 135 -13.77 4.14 1.68
C ASN A 135 -14.15 2.76 1.14
N ILE A 136 -14.57 1.84 2.02
CA ILE A 136 -15.04 0.52 1.60
C ILE A 136 -16.29 0.61 0.73
N THR A 137 -17.23 1.50 1.06
CA THR A 137 -18.47 1.67 0.31
C THR A 137 -18.17 2.13 -1.10
N ARG A 138 -17.31 3.16 -1.25
CA ARG A 138 -16.83 3.62 -2.55
C ARG A 138 -16.15 2.51 -3.36
N MET A 139 -15.27 1.73 -2.73
CA MET A 139 -14.58 0.62 -3.41
C MET A 139 -15.55 -0.47 -3.88
N LYS A 140 -16.56 -0.83 -3.07
CA LYS A 140 -17.60 -1.78 -3.46
C LYS A 140 -18.40 -1.29 -4.65
N THR A 141 -18.87 -0.04 -4.62
CA THR A 141 -19.61 0.58 -5.74
C THR A 141 -18.80 0.56 -7.04
N VAL A 142 -17.48 0.78 -6.96
CA VAL A 142 -16.62 0.72 -8.14
C VAL A 142 -16.54 -0.69 -8.69
N VAL A 143 -16.37 -1.72 -7.84
CA VAL A 143 -16.36 -3.12 -8.26
C VAL A 143 -17.70 -3.54 -8.86
N ASP A 144 -18.81 -3.13 -8.27
CA ASP A 144 -20.15 -3.41 -8.79
C ASP A 144 -20.41 -2.75 -10.15
N SER A 145 -19.74 -1.62 -10.41
CA SER A 145 -19.77 -0.96 -11.72
C SER A 145 -18.87 -1.63 -12.77
N MET A 146 -17.99 -2.56 -12.37
CA MET A 146 -17.18 -3.33 -13.29
C MET A 146 -17.99 -4.50 -13.85
N ASP A 147 -17.84 -4.79 -15.14
CA ASP A 147 -18.48 -5.93 -15.82
C ASP A 147 -17.79 -7.27 -15.45
N LEU A 148 -17.75 -7.60 -14.15
CA LEU A 148 -17.09 -8.78 -13.59
C LEU A 148 -18.02 -10.01 -13.54
N GLY A 149 -19.33 -9.80 -13.66
CA GLY A 149 -20.35 -10.85 -13.48
C GLY A 149 -20.62 -11.26 -12.02
N GLU A 150 -19.89 -10.68 -11.06
CA GLU A 150 -20.01 -10.91 -9.62
C GLU A 150 -20.07 -9.53 -8.91
N THR A 151 -20.93 -9.38 -7.91
CA THR A 151 -20.93 -8.17 -7.07
C THR A 151 -19.74 -8.15 -6.11
N ALA A 152 -19.42 -7.00 -5.53
CA ALA A 152 -18.33 -6.85 -4.56
C ALA A 152 -18.51 -7.78 -3.34
N ASP A 153 -19.75 -7.98 -2.88
CA ASP A 153 -20.05 -8.90 -1.78
C ASP A 153 -19.90 -10.37 -2.18
N GLN A 154 -20.38 -10.75 -3.37
CA GLN A 154 -20.16 -12.10 -3.92
C GLN A 154 -18.66 -12.39 -4.08
N LEU A 155 -17.90 -11.40 -4.57
CA LEU A 155 -16.45 -11.50 -4.74
C LEU A 155 -15.71 -11.73 -3.42
N LEU A 156 -16.15 -11.08 -2.34
CA LEU A 156 -15.60 -11.26 -1.00
C LEU A 156 -15.82 -12.68 -0.45
N GLU A 157 -16.94 -13.32 -0.83
CA GLU A 157 -17.30 -14.68 -0.41
C GLU A 157 -16.59 -15.78 -1.23
N LEU A 158 -16.15 -15.50 -2.46
CA LEU A 158 -15.46 -16.48 -3.30
C LEU A 158 -14.22 -17.06 -2.61
N LEU A 159 -13.96 -18.36 -2.78
CA LEU A 159 -12.72 -18.95 -2.29
C LEU A 159 -11.52 -18.52 -3.16
N ASP A 160 -10.51 -17.93 -2.54
CA ASP A 160 -9.22 -17.63 -3.18
C ASP A 160 -8.21 -18.70 -2.77
N SER A 161 -8.14 -19.80 -3.53
CA SER A 161 -7.30 -20.95 -3.21
C SER A 161 -5.83 -20.59 -3.09
N VAL A 162 -5.34 -19.73 -3.99
CA VAL A 162 -3.94 -19.27 -4.02
C VAL A 162 -3.60 -18.49 -2.74
N TYR A 163 -4.49 -17.59 -2.32
CA TYR A 163 -4.28 -16.83 -1.09
C TYR A 163 -4.34 -17.72 0.17
N GLU A 164 -5.28 -18.66 0.22
CA GLU A 164 -5.38 -19.61 1.33
C GLU A 164 -4.17 -20.56 1.42
N GLU A 165 -3.66 -21.05 0.28
CA GLU A 165 -2.41 -21.81 0.24
C GLU A 165 -1.22 -20.98 0.70
N ARG A 166 -1.15 -19.70 0.33
CA ARG A 166 -0.11 -18.78 0.82
C ARG A 166 -0.18 -18.63 2.34
N LYS A 167 -1.37 -18.42 2.90
CA LYS A 167 -1.56 -18.36 4.37
C LYS A 167 -1.11 -19.64 5.06
N LYS A 168 -1.45 -20.81 4.50
CA LYS A 168 -1.03 -22.10 5.05
C LYS A 168 0.48 -22.26 5.06
N ARG A 169 1.17 -21.87 3.97
CA ARG A 169 2.64 -21.89 3.90
C ARG A 169 3.27 -20.98 4.95
N ILE A 170 2.75 -19.76 5.10
CA ILE A 170 3.23 -18.81 6.11
C ILE A 170 2.99 -19.33 7.54
N ALA A 171 1.84 -19.94 7.80
CA ALA A 171 1.53 -20.51 9.11
C ALA A 171 2.44 -21.71 9.44
N SER A 172 2.71 -22.58 8.46
CA SER A 172 3.67 -23.68 8.61
C SER A 172 5.06 -23.14 8.92
N PHE A 173 5.55 -22.19 8.12
CA PHE A 173 6.84 -21.55 8.31
C PHE A 173 6.95 -20.92 9.71
N GLY A 174 5.95 -20.15 10.14
CA GLY A 174 5.94 -19.51 11.45
C GLY A 174 5.94 -20.49 12.64
N SER A 175 5.49 -21.74 12.46
CA SER A 175 5.53 -22.76 13.51
C SER A 175 6.91 -23.40 13.70
N GLU A 176 7.78 -23.29 12.71
CA GLU A 176 9.14 -23.84 12.71
C GLU A 176 10.18 -22.83 13.28
N LEU A 177 9.80 -21.56 13.39
CA LEU A 177 10.68 -20.48 13.86
C LEU A 177 10.84 -20.48 15.38
N THR A 178 12.03 -20.12 15.84
CA THR A 178 12.26 -19.76 17.25
C THR A 178 11.54 -18.47 17.61
N SER A 179 11.40 -18.18 18.91
CA SER A 179 10.74 -16.94 19.36
C SER A 179 11.41 -15.67 18.82
N GLU A 180 12.74 -15.64 18.71
CA GLU A 180 13.49 -14.48 18.20
C GLU A 180 13.35 -14.32 16.68
N GLU A 181 13.40 -15.44 15.95
CA GLU A 181 13.18 -15.43 14.49
C GLU A 181 11.73 -15.08 14.15
N TYR A 182 10.77 -15.55 14.95
CA TYR A 182 9.36 -15.20 14.79
C TYR A 182 9.13 -13.68 15.00
N PHE A 183 9.83 -13.07 15.96
CA PHE A 183 9.78 -11.63 16.16
C PHE A 183 10.30 -10.87 14.93
N ARG A 184 11.49 -11.22 14.44
CA ARG A 184 12.07 -10.62 13.22
C ARG A 184 11.18 -10.83 11.99
N PHE A 185 10.57 -12.01 11.87
CA PHE A 185 9.63 -12.31 10.79
C PHE A 185 8.37 -11.46 10.86
N THR A 186 7.79 -11.26 12.05
CA THR A 186 6.58 -10.43 12.20
C THR A 186 6.87 -8.93 12.01
N GLU A 187 8.07 -8.46 12.34
CA GLU A 187 8.55 -7.12 12.00
C GLU A 187 8.69 -6.94 10.49
N ALA A 188 9.38 -7.85 9.80
CA ALA A 188 9.55 -7.80 8.35
C ALA A 188 8.21 -7.88 7.59
N ARG A 189 7.19 -8.55 8.14
CA ARG A 189 5.83 -8.59 7.58
C ARG A 189 5.09 -7.26 7.65
N GLN A 190 5.53 -6.35 8.52
CA GLN A 190 5.00 -4.99 8.60
C GLN A 190 5.72 -4.02 7.67
N ALA A 191 6.81 -4.46 7.01
CA ALA A 191 7.51 -3.67 6.02
C ALA A 191 6.57 -3.27 4.89
N THR A 192 6.47 -1.97 4.67
CA THR A 192 5.66 -1.38 3.60
C THR A 192 6.47 -0.27 2.95
N PHE A 193 6.15 0.12 1.72
CA PHE A 193 6.72 1.33 1.12
C PHE A 193 6.18 2.63 1.74
N ARG A 194 5.61 2.57 2.96
CA ARG A 194 5.11 3.75 3.67
C ARG A 194 6.26 4.63 4.10
N ASP A 195 6.12 5.90 3.74
CA ASP A 195 7.19 6.88 3.86
C ASP A 195 7.05 7.64 5.19
N ASP A 196 7.87 7.31 6.20
CA ASP A 196 8.09 8.21 7.35
C ASP A 196 8.63 9.57 6.90
N PHE A 197 9.20 9.62 5.68
CA PHE A 197 9.73 10.82 5.05
C PHE A 197 8.86 11.30 3.88
N LYS A 198 7.55 11.52 4.10
CA LYS A 198 6.46 12.01 3.20
C LYS A 198 6.79 12.84 1.93
N GLN A 199 7.99 13.37 1.71
CA GLN A 199 8.43 14.05 0.48
C GLN A 199 9.36 13.20 -0.40
N LYS A 200 9.90 12.10 0.12
CA LYS A 200 11.02 11.34 -0.46
C LYS A 200 10.60 10.28 -1.47
N LEU A 201 9.51 9.54 -1.23
CA LEU A 201 8.94 8.62 -2.22
C LEU A 201 8.54 9.37 -3.50
N LYS A 202 8.04 10.61 -3.35
CA LYS A 202 7.68 11.44 -4.50
C LYS A 202 8.92 11.71 -5.36
N LYS A 203 10.03 12.11 -4.74
CA LYS A 203 11.29 12.33 -5.44
C LYS A 203 11.84 11.05 -6.08
N TRP A 204 11.75 9.90 -5.40
CA TRP A 204 12.31 8.64 -5.86
C TRP A 204 11.54 8.01 -7.03
N VAL A 205 10.21 8.00 -6.93
CA VAL A 205 9.32 7.47 -7.98
C VAL A 205 9.16 8.47 -9.13
N PHE A 206 9.07 9.77 -8.83
CA PHE A 206 8.62 10.80 -9.77
C PHE A 206 9.66 11.87 -10.13
N GLY A 207 10.95 11.66 -9.82
CA GLY A 207 12.00 12.66 -10.00
C GLY A 207 12.04 13.36 -11.36
N ASP A 208 11.53 12.72 -12.42
CA ASP A 208 11.55 13.20 -13.80
C ASP A 208 10.17 13.31 -14.49
N VAL A 209 9.05 13.09 -13.79
CA VAL A 209 7.71 13.12 -14.42
C VAL A 209 7.01 14.48 -14.23
N PRO A 210 6.49 15.11 -15.30
CA PRO A 210 6.04 16.51 -15.32
C PRO A 210 4.68 16.77 -14.65
N PHE A 211 4.17 15.87 -13.82
CA PHE A 211 2.79 15.95 -13.30
C PHE A 211 2.73 16.47 -11.86
N SER A 212 1.87 17.48 -11.64
CA SER A 212 1.56 17.98 -10.30
C SER A 212 0.49 17.10 -9.65
N PHE A 213 0.91 16.13 -8.84
CA PHE A 213 0.02 15.31 -8.03
C PHE A 213 -0.40 16.01 -6.74
N SER A 214 -1.70 16.27 -6.56
CA SER A 214 -2.33 16.38 -5.24
C SER A 214 -2.83 14.98 -4.89
N PHE A 215 -2.15 14.30 -3.99
CA PHE A 215 -2.29 12.85 -3.81
C PHE A 215 -2.65 12.54 -2.35
N HIS A 216 -3.68 11.75 -2.11
CA HIS A 216 -3.92 11.15 -0.78
C HIS A 216 -2.94 9.98 -0.58
N LYS A 217 -1.67 10.36 -0.36
CA LYS A 217 -0.44 9.54 -0.37
C LYS A 217 -0.52 8.25 0.46
N LYS A 218 -1.20 8.29 1.60
CA LYS A 218 -1.28 7.17 2.56
C LYS A 218 -2.07 5.95 2.08
N ARG A 219 -2.94 6.09 1.06
CA ARG A 219 -3.86 5.02 0.59
C ARG A 219 -3.27 4.16 -0.53
N PHE A 220 -2.39 4.70 -1.37
CA PHE A 220 -1.77 3.99 -2.48
C PHE A 220 -0.55 3.14 -2.06
N GLU A 221 0.23 3.61 -1.07
CA GLU A 221 1.38 2.86 -0.53
C GLU A 221 0.97 1.50 0.05
N ARG A 222 -0.26 1.42 0.60
CA ARG A 222 -0.83 0.15 1.08
C ARG A 222 -1.28 -0.76 -0.08
N ILE A 223 -1.90 -0.19 -1.12
CA ILE A 223 -2.32 -0.94 -2.33
C ILE A 223 -1.12 -1.56 -3.04
N PHE A 224 0.01 -0.87 -3.13
CA PHE A 224 1.22 -1.41 -3.77
C PHE A 224 1.96 -2.42 -2.92
N THR A 225 2.02 -2.23 -1.60
CA THR A 225 2.48 -3.30 -0.68
C THR A 225 1.64 -4.56 -0.88
N ILE A 226 0.33 -4.40 -1.05
CA ILE A 226 -0.58 -5.50 -1.30
C ILE A 226 -0.29 -6.11 -2.67
N VAL A 227 -0.17 -5.35 -3.76
CA VAL A 227 0.08 -5.90 -5.11
C VAL A 227 1.48 -6.55 -5.25
N VAL A 228 2.49 -6.04 -4.55
CA VAL A 228 3.87 -6.57 -4.57
C VAL A 228 4.05 -7.75 -3.58
N CYS A 229 3.30 -7.77 -2.47
CA CYS A 229 3.33 -8.86 -1.49
C CYS A 229 2.20 -9.91 -1.64
N LEU A 230 1.31 -9.80 -2.63
CA LEU A 230 0.20 -10.75 -2.91
C LEU A 230 0.45 -11.75 -4.03
#